data_AF-A0A935H099-F1
#
_entry.id   AF-A0A935H099-F1
#
_cell.length_a   1.000
_cell.length_b   1.000
_cell.length_c   1.000
_cell.angle_alpha   90.00
_cell.angle_beta   90.00
_cell.angle_gamma   90.00
#
_symmetry.space_group_name_H-M   'P 1'
#
loop_
_entity.id
_entity.type
_entity.pdbx_description
1 polymer ?
#
loop_
_entity_poly.entity_id
_entity_poly.type
_entity_poly.pdbx_seq_one_letter_code
_entity_poly.pdbx_strand_id
1 'polypeptide(L)'
;MSERPILAKPQVRTYQTRPDLMPEQATILDAYADLYGQAERGLFAAIQAGDSLNELKREFLPKFDITARQFNAIRIGLEGKIASIKERRPELIAEAEKRIRKAEKVVAKLENKAPGSNKLHQKKRRLKNLHDRLVALKTDEKAGTVRLCFGSKKLFHAQFDLEANGYADHGEWKADWQRERSSQFFVLGSQDETAGCQSCQATLAPDGTLSLQLRLPNAMAQSGKYLNITGIRFVYGHAQIIAALGTSQRIHTQTKDGKPTVKRIGTALSYRFVRDDKGWRIFVSVEARPVKQVSRRELGAIGVDVNADHLAVAETDRFGNLIGTRRIDLVTYGKTPDQAKALIGDAAVAIAAQAQTAGKPIVLEAVQPRIYPRFALAVNGFR
;
A
#
# COMPACT_ATOMS: atom_id res chain seq x y z
N MET A 1 9.69 -17.23 -38.06
CA MET A 1 10.10 -17.34 -36.63
C MET A 1 9.06 -16.60 -35.79
N SER A 2 8.26 -17.30 -34.99
CA SER A 2 7.24 -16.66 -34.15
C SER A 2 7.92 -15.98 -32.95
N GLU A 3 7.96 -14.66 -32.93
CA GLU A 3 8.39 -13.90 -31.76
C GLU A 3 7.47 -14.25 -30.58
N ARG A 4 8.04 -14.85 -29.53
CA ARG A 4 7.33 -15.04 -28.26
C ARG A 4 7.02 -13.65 -27.70
N PRO A 5 5.76 -13.31 -27.43
CA PRO A 5 5.44 -12.00 -26.87
C PRO A 5 6.15 -11.83 -25.52
N ILE A 6 6.83 -10.69 -25.35
CA ILE A 6 7.40 -10.29 -24.06
C ILE A 6 6.23 -10.08 -23.09
N LEU A 7 5.99 -11.07 -22.23
CA LEU A 7 5.03 -10.95 -21.14
C LEU A 7 5.66 -10.06 -20.06
N ALA A 8 4.96 -9.00 -19.67
CA ALA A 8 5.36 -8.20 -18.53
C ALA A 8 5.47 -9.08 -17.26
N LYS A 9 6.35 -8.72 -16.32
CA LYS A 9 6.40 -9.40 -15.02
C LYS A 9 5.01 -9.34 -14.37
N PRO A 10 4.55 -10.42 -13.69
CA PRO A 10 3.28 -10.38 -13.00
C PRO A 10 3.26 -9.23 -11.99
N GLN A 11 2.24 -8.37 -12.09
CA GLN A 11 2.06 -7.25 -11.18
C GLN A 11 0.93 -7.55 -10.22
N VAL A 12 1.14 -7.33 -8.93
CA VAL A 12 0.04 -7.38 -7.96
C VAL A 12 -0.79 -6.11 -8.11
N ARG A 13 -2.08 -6.26 -8.41
CA ARG A 13 -3.06 -5.16 -8.42
C ARG A 13 -3.96 -5.26 -7.20
N THR A 14 -4.25 -4.12 -6.59
CA THR A 14 -5.13 -4.03 -5.43
C THR A 14 -6.38 -3.23 -5.78
N TYR A 15 -7.54 -3.81 -5.52
CA TYR A 15 -8.85 -3.19 -5.69
C TYR A 15 -9.50 -2.98 -4.33
N GLN A 16 -10.38 -1.98 -4.20
CA GLN A 16 -11.03 -1.68 -2.93
C GLN A 16 -12.54 -1.49 -3.11
N THR A 17 -13.28 -1.77 -2.04
CA THR A 17 -14.70 -1.46 -1.92
C THR A 17 -15.07 -1.21 -0.46
N ARG A 18 -16.25 -0.62 -0.25
CA ARG A 18 -16.85 -0.44 1.07
C ARG A 18 -18.07 -1.36 1.14
N PRO A 19 -18.03 -2.46 1.93
CA PRO A 19 -19.20 -3.28 2.14
C PRO A 19 -20.27 -2.51 2.92
N ASP A 20 -21.54 -2.82 2.65
CA ASP A 20 -22.64 -2.48 3.53
C ASP A 20 -22.67 -3.51 4.66
N LEU A 21 -22.42 -3.07 5.89
CA LEU A 21 -22.25 -3.95 7.04
C LEU A 21 -23.35 -3.71 8.06
N MET A 22 -23.92 -4.80 8.55
CA MET A 22 -24.74 -4.77 9.76
C MET A 22 -23.87 -4.33 10.96
N PRO A 23 -24.45 -3.61 11.95
CA PRO A 23 -23.70 -3.15 13.12
C PRO A 23 -22.94 -4.27 13.85
N GLU A 24 -23.54 -5.45 13.95
CA GLU A 24 -22.90 -6.64 14.55
C GLU A 24 -21.66 -7.09 13.76
N GLN A 25 -21.72 -7.11 12.43
CA GLN A 25 -20.58 -7.47 11.59
C GLN A 25 -19.43 -6.46 11.76
N ALA A 26 -19.75 -5.16 11.84
CA ALA A 26 -18.76 -4.11 12.08
C ALA A 26 -18.05 -4.30 13.44
N THR A 27 -18.81 -4.60 14.50
CA THR A 27 -18.27 -4.89 15.84
C THR A 27 -17.36 -6.12 15.84
N ILE A 28 -17.73 -7.18 15.12
CA ILE A 28 -16.87 -8.38 14.97
C ILE A 28 -15.55 -8.02 14.25
N LEU A 29 -15.61 -7.19 13.21
CA LEU A 29 -14.41 -6.75 12.50
C LEU A 29 -13.52 -5.85 13.39
N ASP A 30 -14.11 -4.97 14.19
CA ASP A 30 -13.39 -4.14 15.17
C ASP A 30 -12.65 -5.03 16.20
N ALA A 31 -13.34 -6.02 16.77
CA ALA A 31 -12.73 -6.98 17.71
C ALA A 31 -11.60 -7.82 17.07
N TYR A 32 -11.76 -8.24 15.81
CA TYR A 32 -10.70 -8.95 15.10
C TYR A 32 -9.50 -8.03 14.88
N ALA A 33 -9.72 -6.79 14.45
CA ALA A 33 -8.64 -5.84 14.22
C ALA A 33 -7.87 -5.49 15.50
N ASP A 34 -8.57 -5.43 16.65
CA ASP A 34 -7.95 -5.28 17.96
C ASP A 34 -7.06 -6.46 18.33
N LEU A 35 -7.55 -7.69 18.21
CA LEU A 35 -6.75 -8.89 18.49
C LEU A 35 -5.54 -8.97 17.56
N TYR A 36 -5.74 -8.72 16.26
CA TYR A 36 -4.68 -8.68 15.26
C TYR A 36 -3.63 -7.64 15.61
N GLY A 37 -4.06 -6.41 15.94
CA GLY A 37 -3.17 -5.32 16.31
C GLY A 37 -2.37 -5.62 17.58
N GLN A 38 -2.97 -6.23 18.58
CA GLN A 38 -2.26 -6.66 19.79
C GLN A 38 -1.19 -7.71 19.47
N ALA A 39 -1.55 -8.74 18.70
CA ALA A 39 -0.63 -9.79 18.27
C ALA A 39 0.51 -9.24 17.41
N GLU A 40 0.24 -8.35 16.46
CA GLU A 40 1.27 -7.75 15.60
C GLU A 40 2.30 -6.95 16.41
N ARG A 41 1.84 -6.19 17.40
CA ARG A 41 2.71 -5.36 18.24
C ARG A 41 3.53 -6.20 19.21
N GLY A 42 2.93 -7.23 19.78
CA GLY A 42 3.65 -8.23 20.57
C GLY A 42 4.72 -8.92 19.74
N LEU A 43 4.39 -9.33 18.51
CA LEU A 43 5.33 -10.02 17.62
C LEU A 43 6.51 -9.12 17.25
N PHE A 44 6.25 -7.83 16.99
CA PHE A 44 7.32 -6.86 16.74
C PHE A 44 8.27 -6.71 17.92
N ALA A 45 7.73 -6.58 19.15
CA ALA A 45 8.56 -6.46 20.34
C ALA A 45 9.44 -7.71 20.55
N ALA A 46 8.88 -8.89 20.36
CA ALA A 46 9.59 -10.15 20.52
C ALA A 46 10.68 -10.37 19.44
N ILE A 47 10.39 -10.00 18.18
CA ILE A 47 11.40 -10.00 17.11
C ILE A 47 12.55 -9.02 17.43
N GLN A 48 12.25 -7.85 18.02
CA GLN A 48 13.30 -6.90 18.44
C GLN A 48 14.12 -7.42 19.64
N ALA A 49 13.56 -8.31 20.46
CA ALA A 49 14.28 -8.96 21.56
C ALA A 49 15.24 -10.08 21.10
N GLY A 50 15.13 -10.53 19.84
CA GLY A 50 16.01 -11.54 19.25
C GLY A 50 15.47 -12.97 19.28
N ASP A 51 14.18 -13.14 19.63
CA ASP A 51 13.55 -14.45 19.74
C ASP A 51 13.42 -15.16 18.38
N SER A 52 13.48 -16.50 18.38
CA SER A 52 13.37 -17.26 17.14
C SER A 52 11.92 -17.33 16.65
N LEU A 53 11.70 -17.19 15.33
CA LEU A 53 10.35 -17.20 14.74
C LEU A 53 9.56 -18.49 15.02
N ASN A 54 10.25 -19.63 15.15
CA ASN A 54 9.60 -20.91 15.44
C ASN A 54 9.09 -20.97 16.89
N GLU A 55 9.84 -20.45 17.84
CA GLU A 55 9.42 -20.33 19.24
C GLU A 55 8.29 -19.31 19.36
N LEU A 56 8.43 -18.15 18.73
CA LEU A 56 7.38 -17.12 18.68
C LEU A 56 6.08 -17.67 18.13
N LYS A 57 6.13 -18.46 17.06
CA LYS A 57 4.93 -19.13 16.54
C LYS A 57 4.30 -20.04 17.60
N ARG A 58 5.10 -20.88 18.28
CA ARG A 58 4.59 -21.81 19.31
C ARG A 58 3.99 -21.09 20.51
N GLU A 59 4.52 -19.93 20.90
CA GLU A 59 3.98 -19.11 22.00
C GLU A 59 2.72 -18.34 21.57
N PHE A 60 2.73 -17.71 20.40
CA PHE A 60 1.68 -16.80 19.98
C PHE A 60 0.37 -17.50 19.62
N LEU A 61 0.42 -18.72 19.10
CA LEU A 61 -0.79 -19.48 18.76
C LEU A 61 -1.72 -19.66 19.97
N PRO A 62 -1.29 -20.25 21.11
CA PRO A 62 -2.15 -20.36 22.29
C PRO A 62 -2.38 -19.02 22.99
N LYS A 63 -1.38 -18.12 23.01
CA LYS A 63 -1.50 -16.82 23.72
C LYS A 63 -2.59 -15.91 23.16
N PHE A 64 -2.74 -15.88 21.83
CA PHE A 64 -3.77 -15.08 21.16
C PHE A 64 -4.94 -15.94 20.66
N ASP A 65 -4.90 -17.25 20.91
CA ASP A 65 -5.81 -18.26 20.36
C ASP A 65 -6.14 -18.01 18.87
N ILE A 66 -5.06 -18.01 18.06
CA ILE A 66 -5.09 -17.79 16.61
C ILE A 66 -4.55 -19.02 15.87
N THR A 67 -4.94 -19.15 14.62
CA THR A 67 -4.45 -20.22 13.74
C THR A 67 -3.04 -19.94 13.20
N ALA A 68 -2.33 -20.99 12.77
CA ALA A 68 -1.04 -20.85 12.09
C ALA A 68 -1.10 -19.94 10.86
N ARG A 69 -2.23 -19.95 10.13
CA ARG A 69 -2.45 -19.09 8.96
C ARG A 69 -2.58 -17.61 9.36
N GLN A 70 -3.28 -17.32 10.44
CA GLN A 70 -3.42 -15.95 10.98
C GLN A 70 -2.08 -15.43 11.52
N PHE A 71 -1.34 -16.24 12.27
CA PHE A 71 0.02 -15.89 12.69
C PHE A 71 0.92 -15.58 11.49
N ASN A 72 0.91 -16.43 10.46
CA ASN A 72 1.71 -16.19 9.25
C ASN A 72 1.32 -14.90 8.53
N ALA A 73 0.03 -14.55 8.49
CA ALA A 73 -0.44 -13.29 7.91
C ALA A 73 0.09 -12.08 8.70
N ILE A 74 0.04 -12.13 10.04
CA ILE A 74 0.61 -11.11 10.93
C ILE A 74 2.12 -10.97 10.68
N ARG A 75 2.85 -12.08 10.69
CA ARG A 75 4.30 -12.13 10.46
C ARG A 75 4.67 -11.49 9.12
N ILE A 76 4.03 -11.90 8.02
CA ILE A 76 4.32 -11.38 6.68
C ILE A 76 3.99 -9.88 6.58
N GLY A 77 2.87 -9.45 7.16
CA GLY A 77 2.52 -8.04 7.22
C GLY A 77 3.56 -7.21 7.96
N LEU A 78 4.04 -7.72 9.09
CA LEU A 78 5.06 -7.07 9.90
C LEU A 78 6.44 -7.05 9.23
N GLU A 79 6.87 -8.16 8.62
CA GLU A 79 8.10 -8.23 7.83
C GLU A 79 8.09 -7.23 6.69
N GLY A 80 6.95 -7.07 6.01
CA GLY A 80 6.77 -6.03 4.98
C GLY A 80 6.96 -4.61 5.53
N LYS A 81 6.41 -4.30 6.72
CA LYS A 81 6.63 -3.00 7.39
C LYS A 81 8.10 -2.78 7.74
N ILE A 82 8.78 -3.81 8.26
CA ILE A 82 10.20 -3.76 8.62
C ILE A 82 11.07 -3.56 7.37
N ALA A 83 10.82 -4.33 6.31
CA ALA A 83 11.54 -4.25 5.04
C ALA A 83 11.40 -2.85 4.43
N SER A 84 10.18 -2.31 4.37
CA SER A 84 9.93 -0.96 3.85
C SER A 84 10.70 0.12 4.60
N ILE A 85 10.84 0.01 5.93
CA ILE A 85 11.64 0.95 6.73
C ILE A 85 13.12 0.83 6.39
N LYS A 86 13.64 -0.41 6.27
CA LYS A 86 15.05 -0.65 5.94
C LYS A 86 15.39 -0.14 4.54
N GLU A 87 14.58 -0.50 3.53
CA GLU A 87 14.76 -0.08 2.14
C GLU A 87 14.74 1.45 1.98
N ARG A 88 13.90 2.15 2.75
CA ARG A 88 13.80 3.60 2.68
C ARG A 88 14.94 4.34 3.41
N ARG A 89 15.67 3.66 4.31
CA ARG A 89 16.64 4.32 5.20
C ARG A 89 17.82 4.96 4.46
N PRO A 90 18.47 4.32 3.47
CA PRO A 90 19.58 4.92 2.73
C PRO A 90 19.18 6.24 2.04
N GLU A 91 17.99 6.28 1.43
CA GLU A 91 17.46 7.48 0.78
C GLU A 91 17.20 8.61 1.78
N LEU A 92 16.68 8.28 2.97
CA LEU A 92 16.47 9.26 4.04
C LEU A 92 17.78 9.83 4.58
N ILE A 93 18.83 9.01 4.69
CA ILE A 93 20.17 9.45 5.08
C ILE A 93 20.70 10.45 4.04
N ALA A 94 20.66 10.09 2.76
CA ALA A 94 21.11 10.97 1.67
C ALA A 94 20.31 12.29 1.63
N GLU A 95 19.00 12.22 1.84
CA GLU A 95 18.17 13.43 1.91
C GLU A 95 18.53 14.31 3.12
N ALA A 96 18.75 13.71 4.29
CA ALA A 96 19.13 14.43 5.51
C ALA A 96 20.48 15.14 5.32
N GLU A 97 21.48 14.48 4.74
CA GLU A 97 22.77 15.10 4.40
C GLU A 97 22.62 16.29 3.46
N LYS A 98 21.80 16.15 2.39
CA LYS A 98 21.53 17.27 1.48
C LYS A 98 20.86 18.44 2.18
N ARG A 99 19.95 18.18 3.13
CA ARG A 99 19.27 19.22 3.92
C ARG A 99 20.23 19.92 4.89
N ILE A 100 21.15 19.17 5.51
CA ILE A 100 22.20 19.71 6.39
C ILE A 100 23.11 20.66 5.60
N ARG A 101 23.66 20.22 4.45
CA ARG A 101 24.52 21.07 3.59
C ARG A 101 23.84 22.39 3.20
N LYS A 102 22.53 22.35 2.92
CA LYS A 102 21.75 23.57 2.63
C LYS A 102 21.58 24.45 3.87
N ALA A 103 21.30 23.85 5.02
CA ALA A 103 21.12 24.57 6.27
C ALA A 103 22.43 25.23 6.73
N GLU A 104 23.58 24.56 6.60
CA GLU A 104 24.91 25.11 6.89
C GLU A 104 25.18 26.37 6.08
N LYS A 105 24.93 26.35 4.76
CA LYS A 105 25.08 27.53 3.89
C LYS A 105 24.20 28.70 4.35
N VAL A 106 22.98 28.43 4.79
CA VAL A 106 22.06 29.46 5.30
C VAL A 106 22.56 30.01 6.64
N VAL A 107 23.06 29.16 7.53
CA VAL A 107 23.64 29.59 8.81
C VAL A 107 24.86 30.48 8.57
N ALA A 108 25.83 30.04 7.77
CA ALA A 108 27.03 30.81 7.45
C ALA A 108 26.71 32.18 6.85
N LYS A 109 25.72 32.25 5.94
CA LYS A 109 25.26 33.54 5.39
C LYS A 109 24.66 34.46 6.46
N LEU A 110 23.92 33.90 7.42
CA LEU A 110 23.32 34.68 8.51
C LEU A 110 24.35 35.09 9.57
N GLU A 111 25.39 34.30 9.81
CA GLU A 111 26.51 34.68 10.67
C GLU A 111 27.19 35.95 10.16
N ASN A 112 27.39 36.06 8.85
CA ASN A 112 28.00 37.24 8.24
C ASN A 112 27.06 38.44 8.15
N LYS A 113 25.76 38.24 7.87
CA LYS A 113 24.82 39.35 7.61
C LYS A 113 24.06 39.87 8.83
N ALA A 114 23.86 39.03 9.84
CA ALA A 114 23.04 39.35 11.01
C ALA A 114 23.53 38.58 12.24
N PRO A 115 24.78 38.82 12.68
CA PRO A 115 25.34 38.17 13.86
C PRO A 115 24.47 38.46 15.09
N GLY A 116 24.34 37.46 15.97
CA GLY A 116 23.53 37.57 17.20
C GLY A 116 22.01 37.59 17.02
N SER A 117 21.48 37.58 15.78
CA SER A 117 20.03 37.64 15.57
C SER A 117 19.27 36.40 16.09
N ASN A 118 18.06 36.61 16.61
CA ASN A 118 17.15 35.50 16.99
C ASN A 118 16.93 34.51 15.84
N LYS A 119 16.87 35.01 14.60
CA LYS A 119 16.76 34.19 13.39
C LYS A 119 17.96 33.26 13.23
N LEU A 120 19.18 33.75 13.43
CA LEU A 120 20.39 32.94 13.39
C LEU A 120 20.37 31.85 14.47
N HIS A 121 20.01 32.22 15.71
CA HIS A 121 19.89 31.27 16.82
C HIS A 121 18.92 30.11 16.49
N GLN A 122 17.72 30.42 15.98
CA GLN A 122 16.74 29.40 15.60
C GLN A 122 17.24 28.51 14.44
N LYS A 123 17.99 29.06 13.49
CA LYS A 123 18.58 28.26 12.38
C LYS A 123 19.72 27.37 12.86
N LYS A 124 20.57 27.83 13.78
CA LYS A 124 21.59 27.00 14.44
C LYS A 124 20.96 25.84 15.21
N ARG A 125 19.92 26.11 16.02
CA ARG A 125 19.16 25.07 16.72
C ARG A 125 18.55 24.05 15.76
N ARG A 126 17.94 24.51 14.65
CA ARG A 126 17.42 23.61 13.61
C ARG A 126 18.51 22.78 12.95
N LEU A 127 19.69 23.36 12.70
CA LEU A 127 20.84 22.65 12.12
C LEU A 127 21.35 21.55 13.06
N LYS A 128 21.44 21.83 14.37
CA LYS A 128 21.79 20.83 15.39
C LYS A 128 20.79 19.66 15.38
N ASN A 129 19.49 19.96 15.41
CA ASN A 129 18.46 18.92 15.35
C ASN A 129 18.52 18.07 14.08
N LEU A 130 18.94 18.64 12.95
CA LEU A 130 19.15 17.88 11.71
C LEU A 130 20.35 16.95 11.82
N HIS A 131 21.46 17.41 12.40
CA HIS A 131 22.63 16.58 12.69
C HIS A 131 22.29 15.43 13.62
N ASP A 132 21.62 15.69 14.74
CA ASP A 132 21.24 14.66 15.72
C ASP A 132 20.37 13.57 15.08
N ARG A 133 19.45 13.98 14.18
CA ARG A 133 18.63 13.04 13.40
C ARG A 133 19.44 12.23 12.40
N LEU A 134 20.42 12.84 11.72
CA LEU A 134 21.30 12.12 10.80
C LEU A 134 22.14 11.09 11.54
N VAL A 135 22.69 11.46 12.70
CA VAL A 135 23.44 10.54 13.57
C VAL A 135 22.56 9.36 13.96
N ALA A 136 21.34 9.62 14.47
CA ALA A 136 20.41 8.56 14.83
C ALA A 136 20.08 7.62 13.65
N LEU A 137 19.83 8.16 12.45
CA LEU A 137 19.57 7.35 11.25
C LEU A 137 20.77 6.48 10.86
N LYS A 138 22.00 7.03 10.93
CA LYS A 138 23.23 6.28 10.63
C LYS A 138 23.50 5.19 11.66
N THR A 139 23.23 5.45 12.94
CA THR A 139 23.33 4.46 14.01
C THR A 139 22.32 3.33 13.81
N ASP A 140 21.05 3.67 13.55
CA ASP A 140 20.02 2.67 13.29
C ASP A 140 20.33 1.83 12.03
N GLU A 141 20.95 2.43 11.00
CA GLU A 141 21.41 1.71 9.81
C GLU A 141 22.52 0.72 10.13
N LYS A 142 23.58 1.18 10.80
CA LYS A 142 24.72 0.34 11.18
C LYS A 142 24.29 -0.83 12.08
N ALA A 143 23.37 -0.59 13.00
CA ALA A 143 22.86 -1.60 13.93
C ALA A 143 21.72 -2.46 13.35
N GLY A 144 21.19 -2.13 12.16
CA GLY A 144 20.01 -2.78 11.60
C GLY A 144 18.72 -2.55 12.40
N THR A 145 18.73 -1.66 13.39
CA THR A 145 17.61 -1.36 14.30
C THR A 145 16.43 -0.77 13.55
N VAL A 146 15.21 -1.24 13.82
CA VAL A 146 14.00 -0.73 13.17
C VAL A 146 13.14 0.04 14.18
N ARG A 147 12.91 1.33 13.92
CA ARG A 147 11.99 2.15 14.72
C ARG A 147 10.62 2.21 14.06
N LEU A 148 9.72 1.30 14.46
CA LEU A 148 8.33 1.26 14.01
C LEU A 148 7.40 1.85 15.07
N CYS A 149 6.54 2.79 14.67
CA CYS A 149 5.50 3.37 15.52
C CYS A 149 4.13 2.96 14.96
N PHE A 150 3.42 2.09 15.68
CA PHE A 150 2.05 1.71 15.33
C PHE A 150 1.09 2.86 15.63
N GLY A 151 0.10 3.07 14.77
CA GLY A 151 -0.80 4.23 14.85
C GLY A 151 -0.26 5.35 13.97
N SER A 152 0.51 6.27 14.56
CA SER A 152 1.38 7.20 13.85
C SER A 152 2.23 7.99 14.84
N LYS A 153 3.42 8.46 14.41
CA LYS A 153 4.22 9.34 15.27
C LYS A 153 3.51 10.66 15.59
N LYS A 154 2.68 11.16 14.65
CA LYS A 154 1.88 12.38 14.84
C LYS A 154 0.89 12.18 15.98
N LEU A 155 0.08 11.13 15.91
CA LEU A 155 -0.94 10.85 16.92
C LEU A 155 -0.29 10.50 18.25
N PHE A 156 0.84 9.79 18.29
CA PHE A 156 1.58 9.58 19.55
C PHE A 156 1.97 10.91 20.21
N HIS A 157 2.53 11.86 19.45
CA HIS A 157 2.95 13.15 20.01
C HIS A 157 1.79 14.06 20.41
N ALA A 158 0.58 13.84 19.89
CA ALA A 158 -0.58 14.66 20.23
C ALA A 158 -0.91 14.64 21.73
N GLN A 159 -0.48 13.61 22.45
CA GLN A 159 -0.66 13.50 23.90
C GLN A 159 0.03 14.60 24.71
N PHE A 160 1.06 15.24 24.17
CA PHE A 160 1.86 16.23 24.88
C PHE A 160 1.27 17.64 24.85
N ASP A 161 0.23 17.86 24.04
CA ASP A 161 -0.47 19.14 23.92
C ASP A 161 -1.91 18.87 23.45
N LEU A 162 -2.78 18.46 24.37
CA LEU A 162 -4.13 17.95 24.03
C LEU A 162 -5.00 19.03 23.38
N GLU A 163 -5.03 20.23 23.95
CA GLU A 163 -5.82 21.36 23.46
C GLU A 163 -5.41 21.74 22.02
N ALA A 164 -4.11 21.90 21.75
CA ALA A 164 -3.64 22.24 20.40
C ALA A 164 -3.89 21.13 19.37
N ASN A 165 -4.09 19.89 19.81
CA ASN A 165 -4.41 18.74 18.95
C ASN A 165 -5.90 18.40 18.91
N GLY A 166 -6.76 19.18 19.59
CA GLY A 166 -8.21 19.04 19.55
C GLY A 166 -8.76 17.94 20.44
N TYR A 167 -8.06 17.59 21.52
CA TYR A 167 -8.52 16.61 22.52
C TYR A 167 -8.99 17.31 23.79
N ALA A 168 -10.15 16.93 24.30
CA ALA A 168 -10.67 17.42 25.58
C ALA A 168 -9.89 16.85 26.76
N ASP A 169 -9.50 15.57 26.67
CA ASP A 169 -8.75 14.88 27.70
C ASP A 169 -7.83 13.77 27.15
N HIS A 170 -7.05 13.18 28.04
CA HIS A 170 -6.12 12.11 27.68
C HIS A 170 -6.83 10.80 27.30
N GLY A 171 -8.05 10.57 27.80
CA GLY A 171 -8.87 9.40 27.48
C GLY A 171 -9.31 9.41 26.03
N GLU A 172 -9.76 10.55 25.52
CA GLU A 172 -10.15 10.75 24.12
C GLU A 172 -8.96 10.48 23.18
N TRP A 173 -7.80 11.08 23.46
CA TRP A 173 -6.57 10.79 22.72
C TRP A 173 -6.21 9.31 22.75
N LYS A 174 -6.32 8.66 23.92
CA LYS A 174 -5.94 7.26 24.09
C LYS A 174 -6.87 6.35 23.28
N ALA A 175 -8.17 6.64 23.23
CA ALA A 175 -9.13 5.92 22.41
C ALA A 175 -8.79 6.03 20.92
N ASP A 176 -8.48 7.24 20.45
CA ASP A 176 -8.02 7.48 19.08
C ASP A 176 -6.70 6.74 18.78
N TRP A 177 -5.76 6.78 19.71
CA TRP A 177 -4.47 6.13 19.59
C TRP A 177 -4.59 4.61 19.51
N GLN A 178 -5.47 4.02 20.32
CA GLN A 178 -5.76 2.59 20.29
C GLN A 178 -6.46 2.19 18.99
N ARG A 179 -7.48 2.95 18.58
CA ARG A 179 -8.22 2.72 17.33
C ARG A 179 -7.29 2.73 16.12
N GLU A 180 -6.40 3.72 16.00
CA GLU A 180 -5.48 3.81 14.87
C GLU A 180 -4.45 2.66 14.85
N ARG A 181 -4.10 2.11 16.02
CA ARG A 181 -3.19 0.95 16.14
C ARG A 181 -3.84 -0.38 15.81
N SER A 182 -5.16 -0.41 15.76
CA SER A 182 -6.00 -1.59 15.51
C SER A 182 -6.98 -1.34 14.36
N SER A 183 -6.67 -0.42 13.45
CA SER A 183 -7.58 -0.02 12.36
C SER A 183 -7.52 -0.95 11.15
N GLN A 184 -6.79 -2.06 11.20
CA GLN A 184 -6.69 -2.96 10.07
C GLN A 184 -6.26 -4.38 10.47
N PHE A 185 -6.58 -5.33 9.60
CA PHE A 185 -5.98 -6.66 9.63
C PHE A 185 -5.82 -7.20 8.20
N PHE A 186 -4.92 -8.18 8.08
CA PHE A 186 -4.55 -8.78 6.80
C PHE A 186 -4.85 -10.27 6.78
N VAL A 187 -5.44 -10.74 5.68
CA VAL A 187 -5.74 -12.14 5.43
C VAL A 187 -4.97 -12.58 4.20
N LEU A 188 -3.96 -13.42 4.43
CA LEU A 188 -3.04 -13.86 3.40
C LEU A 188 -3.65 -14.95 2.52
N GLY A 189 -3.69 -14.72 1.22
CA GLY A 189 -4.03 -15.72 0.21
C GLY A 189 -2.83 -16.53 -0.28
N SER A 190 -3.09 -17.66 -0.92
CA SER A 190 -2.10 -18.46 -1.63
C SER A 190 -2.73 -19.17 -2.82
N GLN A 191 -1.92 -19.43 -3.86
CA GLN A 191 -2.36 -20.07 -5.10
C GLN A 191 -2.84 -21.53 -4.92
N ASP A 192 -2.38 -22.18 -3.85
CA ASP A 192 -2.75 -23.55 -3.49
C ASP A 192 -3.97 -23.61 -2.55
N GLU A 193 -4.65 -22.49 -2.33
CA GLU A 193 -5.82 -22.39 -1.46
C GLU A 193 -7.14 -22.31 -2.23
N THR A 194 -8.21 -22.81 -1.60
CA THR A 194 -9.57 -22.67 -2.10
C THR A 194 -9.89 -21.19 -2.29
N ALA A 195 -10.42 -20.82 -3.47
CA ALA A 195 -10.73 -19.44 -3.82
C ALA A 195 -9.55 -18.46 -3.62
N GLY A 196 -8.30 -18.95 -3.72
CA GLY A 196 -7.09 -18.16 -3.56
C GLY A 196 -6.79 -17.68 -2.12
N CYS A 197 -7.66 -18.01 -1.15
CA CYS A 197 -7.47 -17.69 0.26
C CYS A 197 -8.31 -18.59 1.17
N GLN A 198 -7.68 -19.42 1.97
CA GLN A 198 -8.39 -20.34 2.87
C GLN A 198 -9.17 -19.58 3.96
N SER A 199 -8.60 -18.50 4.49
CA SER A 199 -9.15 -17.75 5.62
C SER A 199 -10.15 -16.67 5.22
N CYS A 200 -10.31 -16.37 3.93
CA CYS A 200 -11.34 -15.46 3.42
C CYS A 200 -11.75 -15.92 2.03
N GLN A 201 -12.82 -16.70 1.95
CA GLN A 201 -13.25 -17.32 0.69
C GLN A 201 -14.33 -16.48 0.04
N ALA A 202 -14.08 -16.05 -1.19
CA ALA A 202 -15.07 -15.34 -2.01
C ALA A 202 -15.85 -16.32 -2.88
N THR A 203 -17.17 -16.15 -2.93
CA THR A 203 -18.07 -16.85 -3.86
C THR A 203 -18.88 -15.84 -4.67
N LEU A 204 -19.17 -16.17 -5.93
CA LEU A 204 -20.01 -15.34 -6.80
C LEU A 204 -21.47 -15.73 -6.59
N ALA A 205 -22.30 -14.76 -6.20
CA ALA A 205 -23.74 -14.91 -6.10
C ALA A 205 -24.41 -14.76 -7.48
N PRO A 206 -25.65 -15.27 -7.68
CA PRO A 206 -26.36 -15.18 -8.96
C PRO A 206 -26.59 -13.76 -9.48
N ASP A 207 -26.69 -12.78 -8.56
CA ASP A 207 -26.83 -11.34 -8.87
C ASP A 207 -25.51 -10.68 -9.31
N GLY A 208 -24.43 -11.45 -9.39
CA GLY A 208 -23.09 -11.00 -9.77
C GLY A 208 -22.34 -10.26 -8.66
N THR A 209 -22.85 -10.24 -7.43
CA THR A 209 -22.12 -9.78 -6.23
C THR A 209 -21.25 -10.88 -5.64
N LEU A 210 -20.27 -10.50 -4.83
CA LEU A 210 -19.42 -11.43 -4.09
C LEU A 210 -19.92 -11.59 -2.66
N SER A 211 -19.85 -12.81 -2.16
CA SER A 211 -20.01 -13.13 -0.74
C SER A 211 -18.65 -13.57 -0.19
N LEU A 212 -18.19 -12.93 0.88
CA LEU A 212 -16.94 -13.26 1.58
C LEU A 212 -17.25 -14.02 2.86
N GLN A 213 -16.70 -15.23 2.98
CA GLN A 213 -16.67 -15.98 4.22
C GLN A 213 -15.30 -15.81 4.88
N LEU A 214 -15.22 -14.96 5.91
CA LEU A 214 -14.02 -14.68 6.68
C LEU A 214 -13.91 -15.63 7.88
N ARG A 215 -12.78 -16.34 8.01
CA ARG A 215 -12.45 -17.16 9.18
C ARG A 215 -12.04 -16.28 10.35
N LEU A 216 -12.81 -16.32 11.44
CA LEU A 216 -12.49 -15.61 12.67
C LEU A 216 -11.37 -16.33 13.46
N PRO A 217 -10.59 -15.62 14.29
CA PRO A 217 -9.72 -16.22 15.31
C PRO A 217 -10.47 -17.18 16.24
N ASN A 218 -9.78 -18.16 16.83
CA ASN A 218 -10.41 -19.06 17.80
C ASN A 218 -10.80 -18.32 19.09
N ALA A 219 -10.02 -17.31 19.48
CA ALA A 219 -10.32 -16.40 20.59
C ALA A 219 -11.72 -15.76 20.49
N MET A 220 -12.28 -15.71 19.29
CA MET A 220 -13.58 -15.10 18.99
C MET A 220 -14.67 -16.15 18.75
N ALA A 221 -14.51 -17.38 19.24
CA ALA A 221 -15.45 -18.49 18.99
C ALA A 221 -16.91 -18.16 19.36
N GLN A 222 -17.14 -17.27 20.32
CA GLN A 222 -18.48 -16.80 20.71
C GLN A 222 -19.20 -16.04 19.58
N SER A 223 -18.47 -15.35 18.71
CA SER A 223 -18.99 -14.68 17.50
C SER A 223 -19.14 -15.64 16.31
N GLY A 224 -18.93 -16.94 16.53
CA GLY A 224 -18.97 -17.97 15.51
C GLY A 224 -17.60 -18.24 14.87
N LYS A 225 -17.56 -19.30 14.04
CA LYS A 225 -16.32 -19.70 13.35
C LYS A 225 -16.01 -18.82 12.15
N TYR A 226 -17.06 -18.31 11.49
CA TYR A 226 -16.97 -17.55 10.25
C TYR A 226 -17.89 -16.33 10.29
N LEU A 227 -17.45 -15.25 9.68
CA LEU A 227 -18.24 -14.06 9.38
C LEU A 227 -18.54 -14.04 7.88
N ASN A 228 -19.81 -14.00 7.50
CA ASN A 228 -20.22 -13.85 6.10
C ASN A 228 -20.57 -12.40 5.82
N ILE A 229 -20.01 -11.82 4.76
CA ILE A 229 -20.31 -10.48 4.25
C ILE A 229 -20.78 -10.63 2.81
N THR A 230 -22.01 -10.25 2.51
CA THR A 230 -22.66 -10.45 1.21
C THR A 230 -22.81 -9.12 0.45
N GLY A 231 -23.27 -9.17 -0.80
CA GLY A 231 -23.57 -7.96 -1.58
C GLY A 231 -22.33 -7.16 -2.01
N ILE A 232 -21.14 -7.78 -2.02
CA ILE A 232 -19.90 -7.05 -2.26
C ILE A 232 -19.69 -6.85 -3.75
N ARG A 233 -19.53 -5.59 -4.16
CA ARG A 233 -19.17 -5.22 -5.52
C ARG A 233 -17.98 -4.27 -5.53
N PHE A 234 -17.01 -4.54 -6.38
CA PHE A 234 -15.88 -3.65 -6.61
C PHE A 234 -16.19 -2.77 -7.81
N VAL A 235 -16.11 -1.45 -7.66
CA VAL A 235 -16.33 -0.53 -8.79
C VAL A 235 -15.28 -0.76 -9.88
N TYR A 236 -14.04 -1.00 -9.46
CA TYR A 236 -12.92 -1.32 -10.33
C TYR A 236 -12.34 -2.68 -9.93
N GLY A 237 -12.01 -3.51 -10.92
CA GLY A 237 -11.36 -4.79 -10.65
C GLY A 237 -12.29 -5.99 -10.44
N HIS A 238 -13.61 -5.79 -10.44
CA HIS A 238 -14.57 -6.87 -10.13
C HIS A 238 -14.43 -8.06 -11.07
N ALA A 239 -14.36 -7.80 -12.37
CA ALA A 239 -14.18 -8.84 -13.38
C ALA A 239 -12.82 -9.55 -13.22
N GLN A 240 -11.77 -8.83 -12.84
CA GLN A 240 -10.43 -9.40 -12.60
C GLN A 240 -10.43 -10.30 -11.37
N ILE A 241 -11.13 -9.91 -10.30
CA ILE A 241 -11.31 -10.72 -9.09
C ILE A 241 -12.10 -12.00 -9.43
N ILE A 242 -13.23 -11.89 -10.14
CA ILE A 242 -14.01 -13.05 -10.59
C ILE A 242 -13.17 -13.98 -11.46
N ALA A 243 -12.44 -13.44 -12.44
CA ALA A 243 -11.57 -14.22 -13.31
C ALA A 243 -10.47 -14.94 -12.53
N ALA A 244 -9.92 -14.32 -11.48
CA ALA A 244 -8.93 -14.93 -10.61
C ALA A 244 -9.54 -16.06 -9.76
N LEU A 245 -10.74 -15.86 -9.21
CA LEU A 245 -11.48 -16.90 -8.47
C LEU A 245 -11.74 -18.13 -9.35
N GLY A 246 -12.11 -17.91 -10.61
CA GLY A 246 -12.35 -18.97 -11.60
C GLY A 246 -11.12 -19.79 -12.01
N THR A 247 -9.91 -19.40 -11.60
CA THR A 247 -8.68 -20.18 -11.86
C THR A 247 -8.46 -21.33 -10.90
N SER A 248 -9.16 -21.34 -9.76
CA SER A 248 -8.91 -22.30 -8.70
C SER A 248 -9.36 -23.70 -9.12
N GLN A 249 -8.42 -24.60 -9.33
CA GLN A 249 -8.69 -25.98 -9.76
C GLN A 249 -7.81 -26.99 -9.02
N ARG A 250 -8.34 -28.20 -8.84
CA ARG A 250 -7.59 -29.35 -8.33
C ARG A 250 -6.98 -30.10 -9.51
N ILE A 251 -5.67 -30.29 -9.47
CA ILE A 251 -4.91 -31.05 -10.45
C ILE A 251 -4.30 -32.29 -9.80
N HIS A 252 -4.22 -33.37 -10.56
CA HIS A 252 -3.48 -34.55 -10.18
C HIS A 252 -2.01 -34.35 -10.56
N THR A 253 -1.11 -34.62 -9.63
CA THR A 253 0.34 -34.54 -9.82
C THR A 253 1.01 -35.71 -9.12
N GLN A 254 2.30 -35.93 -9.38
CA GLN A 254 3.09 -36.93 -8.65
C GLN A 254 4.06 -36.23 -7.69
N THR A 255 4.34 -36.85 -6.55
CA THR A 255 5.46 -36.44 -5.69
C THR A 255 6.79 -36.80 -6.34
N LYS A 256 7.91 -36.30 -5.77
CA LYS A 256 9.25 -36.69 -6.22
C LYS A 256 9.49 -38.22 -6.18
N ASP A 257 8.78 -38.91 -5.30
CA ASP A 257 8.84 -40.37 -5.12
C ASP A 257 7.80 -41.12 -5.99
N GLY A 258 7.19 -40.45 -6.98
CA GLY A 258 6.24 -41.06 -7.92
C GLY A 258 4.84 -41.31 -7.38
N LYS A 259 4.53 -40.90 -6.13
CA LYS A 259 3.21 -41.13 -5.53
C LYS A 259 2.18 -40.13 -6.08
N PRO A 260 0.99 -40.58 -6.52
CA PRO A 260 -0.06 -39.67 -6.96
C PRO A 260 -0.55 -38.81 -5.79
N THR A 261 -0.70 -37.51 -6.04
CA THR A 261 -1.21 -36.54 -5.09
C THR A 261 -2.08 -35.50 -5.81
N VAL A 262 -3.00 -34.88 -5.08
CA VAL A 262 -3.87 -33.83 -5.61
C VAL A 262 -3.39 -32.50 -5.07
N LYS A 263 -3.02 -31.58 -5.97
CA LYS A 263 -2.63 -30.21 -5.62
C LYS A 263 -3.69 -29.25 -6.15
N ARG A 264 -3.95 -28.17 -5.42
CA ARG A 264 -4.72 -27.04 -5.94
C ARG A 264 -3.78 -26.03 -6.58
N ILE A 265 -4.19 -25.50 -7.72
CA ILE A 265 -3.55 -24.36 -8.39
C ILE A 265 -4.59 -23.29 -8.64
N GLY A 266 -4.14 -22.05 -8.80
CA GLY A 266 -4.99 -20.91 -9.06
C GLY A 266 -4.24 -19.61 -8.81
N THR A 267 -4.97 -18.52 -8.74
CA THR A 267 -4.45 -17.20 -8.39
C THR A 267 -4.63 -16.96 -6.89
N ALA A 268 -3.61 -16.45 -6.22
CA ALA A 268 -3.72 -16.04 -4.82
C ALA A 268 -4.55 -14.74 -4.72
N LEU A 269 -5.48 -14.69 -3.76
CA LEU A 269 -6.21 -13.47 -3.41
C LEU A 269 -5.94 -13.12 -1.96
N SER A 270 -5.28 -11.99 -1.70
CA SER A 270 -5.08 -11.53 -0.32
C SER A 270 -6.02 -10.39 0.02
N TYR A 271 -6.58 -10.41 1.21
CA TYR A 271 -7.56 -9.42 1.66
C TYR A 271 -6.97 -8.54 2.75
N ARG A 272 -7.21 -7.24 2.69
CA ARG A 272 -6.92 -6.32 3.79
C ARG A 272 -8.19 -5.58 4.16
N PHE A 273 -8.55 -5.66 5.43
CA PHE A 273 -9.66 -4.92 6.00
C PHE A 273 -9.09 -3.68 6.66
N VAL A 274 -9.62 -2.50 6.36
CA VAL A 274 -9.17 -1.22 6.91
C VAL A 274 -10.37 -0.42 7.39
N ARG A 275 -10.34 -0.03 8.66
CA ARG A 275 -11.30 0.86 9.31
C ARG A 275 -10.86 2.31 9.11
N ASP A 276 -11.75 3.12 8.57
CA ASP A 276 -11.62 4.59 8.57
C ASP A 276 -12.84 5.23 9.26
N ASP A 277 -12.91 6.56 9.23
CA ASP A 277 -14.02 7.35 9.77
C ASP A 277 -15.39 6.93 9.25
N LYS A 278 -15.47 6.49 7.98
CA LYS A 278 -16.72 6.11 7.31
C LYS A 278 -17.13 4.64 7.46
N GLY A 279 -16.31 3.81 8.10
CA GLY A 279 -16.57 2.37 8.23
C GLY A 279 -15.41 1.49 7.75
N TRP A 280 -15.72 0.22 7.53
CA TRP A 280 -14.76 -0.75 6.99
C TRP A 280 -14.62 -0.64 5.48
N ARG A 281 -13.40 -0.77 4.98
CA ARG A 281 -13.08 -1.03 3.57
C ARG A 281 -12.39 -2.37 3.43
N ILE A 282 -12.65 -3.03 2.30
CA ILE A 282 -12.02 -4.28 1.93
C ILE A 282 -11.17 -4.04 0.70
N PHE A 283 -9.90 -4.35 0.81
CA PHE A 283 -8.94 -4.37 -0.28
C PHE A 283 -8.66 -5.80 -0.69
N VAL A 284 -8.64 -6.07 -1.98
CA VAL A 284 -8.30 -7.37 -2.56
C VAL A 284 -7.09 -7.19 -3.46
N SER A 285 -5.99 -7.85 -3.11
CA SER A 285 -4.78 -7.91 -3.90
C SER A 285 -4.75 -9.23 -4.67
N VAL A 286 -4.59 -9.11 -5.98
CA VAL A 286 -4.54 -10.24 -6.91
C VAL A 286 -3.39 -10.04 -7.88
N GLU A 287 -2.69 -11.12 -8.20
CA GLU A 287 -1.68 -11.10 -9.25
C GLU A 287 -2.38 -10.90 -10.59
N ALA A 288 -2.19 -9.74 -11.20
CA ALA A 288 -2.74 -9.45 -12.51
C ALA A 288 -2.09 -10.37 -13.54
N ARG A 289 -2.93 -11.04 -14.34
CA ARG A 289 -2.43 -11.79 -15.48
C ARG A 289 -1.65 -10.82 -16.39
N PRO A 290 -0.45 -11.19 -16.83
CA PRO A 290 0.31 -10.36 -17.75
C PRO A 290 -0.52 -10.16 -19.01
N VAL A 291 -0.89 -8.91 -19.29
CA VAL A 291 -1.59 -8.55 -20.53
C VAL A 291 -0.55 -8.52 -21.64
N LYS A 292 -0.90 -9.05 -22.81
CA LYS A 292 -0.04 -8.95 -23.99
C LYS A 292 0.23 -7.48 -24.26
N GLN A 293 1.50 -7.07 -24.26
CA GLN A 293 1.87 -5.73 -24.68
C GLN A 293 1.45 -5.54 -26.14
N VAL A 294 0.50 -4.65 -26.37
CA VAL A 294 0.03 -4.30 -27.73
C VAL A 294 0.82 -3.15 -28.33
N SER A 295 1.48 -2.33 -27.51
CA SER A 295 2.25 -1.18 -27.96
C SER A 295 3.58 -1.59 -28.59
N ARG A 296 3.87 -1.04 -29.77
CA ARG A 296 5.11 -1.28 -30.54
C ARG A 296 5.92 0.00 -30.65
N ARG A 297 7.22 -0.08 -30.31
CA ARG A 297 8.12 1.08 -30.42
C ARG A 297 8.39 1.45 -31.88
N GLU A 298 8.27 0.50 -32.81
CA GLU A 298 8.44 0.79 -34.24
C GLU A 298 7.33 1.66 -34.84
N LEU A 299 6.28 1.99 -34.08
CA LEU A 299 5.22 2.92 -34.52
C LEU A 299 5.48 4.37 -34.08
N GLY A 300 6.50 4.61 -33.26
CA GLY A 300 6.76 5.90 -32.61
C GLY A 300 6.33 5.89 -31.15
N ALA A 301 5.99 7.05 -30.58
CA ALA A 301 5.63 7.19 -29.18
C ALA A 301 4.59 8.30 -28.95
N ILE A 302 3.92 8.24 -27.80
CA ILE A 302 3.12 9.35 -27.27
C ILE A 302 3.88 9.91 -26.06
N GLY A 303 4.51 11.07 -26.24
CA GLY A 303 5.14 11.84 -25.18
C GLY A 303 4.09 12.63 -24.40
N VAL A 304 4.17 12.60 -23.08
CA VAL A 304 3.30 13.38 -22.19
C VAL A 304 4.17 14.21 -21.25
N ASP A 305 3.99 15.52 -21.31
CA ASP A 305 4.65 16.51 -20.47
C ASP A 305 3.63 17.11 -19.47
N VAL A 306 4.02 17.15 -18.18
CA VAL A 306 3.11 17.48 -17.08
C VAL A 306 3.32 18.92 -16.65
N ASN A 307 2.37 19.78 -17.00
CA ASN A 307 2.37 21.20 -16.63
C ASN A 307 1.41 21.47 -15.46
N ALA A 308 1.52 22.65 -14.85
CA ALA A 308 0.74 23.00 -13.65
C ALA A 308 -0.79 23.05 -13.89
N ASP A 309 -1.18 23.37 -15.12
CA ASP A 309 -2.55 23.62 -15.56
C ASP A 309 -3.01 22.70 -16.69
N HIS A 310 -2.12 21.89 -17.28
CA HIS A 310 -2.45 21.00 -18.39
C HIS A 310 -1.44 19.85 -18.58
N LEU A 311 -1.82 18.86 -19.38
CA LEU A 311 -0.91 17.87 -19.96
C LEU A 311 -0.69 18.22 -21.42
N ALA A 312 0.57 18.34 -21.82
CA ALA A 312 0.95 18.48 -23.22
C ALA A 312 1.28 17.09 -23.78
N VAL A 313 0.49 16.64 -24.74
CA VAL A 313 0.62 15.32 -25.36
C VAL A 313 1.14 15.52 -26.78
N ALA A 314 2.22 14.84 -27.13
CA ALA A 314 2.80 14.86 -28.47
C ALA A 314 2.94 13.43 -28.99
N GLU A 315 2.43 13.18 -30.18
CA GLU A 315 2.55 11.89 -30.85
C GLU A 315 3.60 11.95 -31.94
N THR A 316 4.50 10.98 -31.97
CA THR A 316 5.55 10.86 -32.98
C THR A 316 5.42 9.58 -33.79
N ASP A 317 5.99 9.59 -34.99
CA ASP A 317 6.18 8.39 -35.81
C ASP A 317 7.47 7.64 -35.41
N ARG A 318 7.77 6.57 -36.14
CA ARG A 318 8.95 5.73 -35.93
C ARG A 318 10.30 6.43 -36.13
N PHE A 319 10.31 7.56 -36.83
CA PHE A 319 11.50 8.35 -37.12
C PHE A 319 11.65 9.53 -36.15
N GLY A 320 10.67 9.75 -35.26
CA GLY A 320 10.63 10.88 -34.34
C GLY A 320 9.97 12.13 -34.93
N ASN A 321 9.36 12.05 -36.11
CA ASN A 321 8.60 13.16 -36.66
C ASN A 321 7.28 13.33 -35.90
N LEU A 322 6.91 14.59 -35.67
CA LEU A 322 5.65 14.92 -35.00
C LEU A 322 4.46 14.59 -35.91
N ILE A 323 3.54 13.77 -35.41
CA ILE A 323 2.26 13.46 -36.06
C ILE A 323 1.18 14.43 -35.58
N GLY A 324 1.16 14.74 -34.29
CA GLY A 324 0.16 15.63 -33.73
C GLY A 324 0.42 15.98 -32.28
N THR A 325 -0.21 17.05 -31.83
CA THR A 325 -0.18 17.49 -30.44
C THR A 325 -1.59 17.68 -29.92
N ARG A 326 -1.74 17.50 -28.60
CA ARG A 326 -2.99 17.72 -27.89
C ARG A 326 -2.70 18.31 -26.53
N ARG A 327 -3.48 19.30 -26.15
CA ARG A 327 -3.51 19.83 -24.79
C ARG A 327 -4.69 19.22 -24.05
N ILE A 328 -4.46 18.69 -22.86
CA ILE A 328 -5.52 18.26 -21.94
C ILE A 328 -5.48 19.19 -20.74
N ASP A 329 -6.44 20.09 -20.64
CA ASP A 329 -6.52 21.01 -19.50
C ASP A 329 -6.72 20.23 -18.20
N LEU A 330 -5.88 20.54 -17.21
CA LEU A 330 -5.80 19.82 -15.95
C LEU A 330 -5.51 20.80 -14.81
N VAL A 331 -6.43 21.73 -14.59
CA VAL A 331 -6.34 22.68 -13.49
C VAL A 331 -6.78 22.00 -12.19
N THR A 332 -5.80 21.64 -11.36
CA THR A 332 -6.04 21.05 -10.03
C THR A 332 -6.09 22.08 -8.91
N TYR A 333 -5.66 23.32 -9.18
CA TYR A 333 -5.71 24.41 -8.22
C TYR A 333 -7.16 24.78 -7.86
N GLY A 334 -7.43 25.00 -6.57
CA GLY A 334 -8.78 25.31 -6.06
C GLY A 334 -9.76 24.13 -6.05
N LYS A 335 -9.35 22.94 -6.49
CA LYS A 335 -10.19 21.73 -6.48
C LYS A 335 -10.02 20.97 -5.17
N THR A 336 -11.09 20.30 -4.74
CA THR A 336 -10.99 19.34 -3.63
C THR A 336 -10.11 18.15 -4.03
N PRO A 337 -9.54 17.39 -3.07
CA PRO A 337 -8.76 16.21 -3.36
C PRO A 337 -9.45 15.18 -4.27
N ASP A 338 -10.76 15.02 -4.13
CA ASP A 338 -11.53 14.04 -4.91
C ASP A 338 -11.82 14.56 -6.31
N GLN A 339 -12.15 15.86 -6.46
CA GLN A 339 -12.28 16.49 -7.76
C GLN A 339 -10.98 16.44 -8.56
N ALA A 340 -9.84 16.72 -7.91
CA ALA A 340 -8.54 16.64 -8.55
C ALA A 340 -8.23 15.20 -9.02
N LYS A 341 -8.55 14.18 -8.20
CA LYS A 341 -8.37 12.78 -8.60
C LYS A 341 -9.24 12.39 -9.79
N ALA A 342 -10.50 12.83 -9.84
CA ALA A 342 -11.40 12.56 -10.95
C ALA A 342 -10.83 13.14 -12.26
N LEU A 343 -10.46 14.42 -12.26
CA LEU A 343 -9.86 15.08 -13.44
C LEU A 343 -8.58 14.38 -13.92
N ILE A 344 -7.71 14.00 -12.99
CA ILE A 344 -6.48 13.24 -13.30
C ILE A 344 -6.85 11.87 -13.91
N GLY A 345 -7.86 11.21 -13.36
CA GLY A 345 -8.37 9.93 -13.86
C GLY A 345 -8.87 10.03 -15.30
N ASP A 346 -9.70 11.03 -15.60
CA ASP A 346 -10.26 11.26 -16.93
C ASP A 346 -9.15 11.55 -17.95
N ALA A 347 -8.18 12.38 -17.58
CA ALA A 347 -7.02 12.68 -18.42
C ALA A 347 -6.19 11.42 -18.71
N ALA A 348 -5.95 10.59 -17.69
CA ALA A 348 -5.22 9.33 -17.86
C ALA A 348 -5.97 8.35 -18.78
N VAL A 349 -7.29 8.23 -18.64
CA VAL A 349 -8.14 7.39 -19.51
C VAL A 349 -8.05 7.88 -20.97
N ALA A 350 -8.13 9.19 -21.19
CA ALA A 350 -8.04 9.77 -22.53
C ALA A 350 -6.70 9.47 -23.21
N ILE A 351 -5.58 9.60 -22.48
CA ILE A 351 -4.23 9.30 -23.00
C ILE A 351 -4.08 7.79 -23.26
N ALA A 352 -4.56 6.95 -22.34
CA ALA A 352 -4.49 5.49 -22.50
C ALA A 352 -5.29 5.01 -23.72
N ALA A 353 -6.48 5.58 -23.95
CA ALA A 353 -7.30 5.27 -25.12
C ALA A 353 -6.60 5.68 -26.44
N GLN A 354 -5.96 6.85 -26.46
CA GLN A 354 -5.16 7.29 -27.61
C GLN A 354 -4.00 6.32 -27.88
N ALA A 355 -3.25 5.96 -26.84
CA ALA A 355 -2.13 5.03 -26.95
C ALA A 355 -2.55 3.63 -27.41
N GLN A 356 -3.68 3.14 -26.91
CA GLN A 356 -4.25 1.88 -27.33
C GLN A 356 -4.67 1.90 -28.80
N THR A 357 -5.32 2.98 -29.24
CA THR A 357 -5.75 3.17 -30.63
C THR A 357 -4.56 3.27 -31.59
N ALA A 358 -3.53 4.04 -31.21
CA ALA A 358 -2.32 4.23 -32.00
C ALA A 358 -1.38 3.01 -31.97
N GLY A 359 -1.55 2.09 -30.99
CA GLY A 359 -0.62 0.99 -30.74
C GLY A 359 0.76 1.46 -30.30
N LYS A 360 0.86 2.66 -29.69
CA LYS A 360 2.13 3.30 -29.34
C LYS A 360 2.39 3.28 -27.84
N PRO A 361 3.67 3.17 -27.41
CA PRO A 361 4.03 3.33 -26.02
C PRO A 361 3.83 4.79 -25.56
N ILE A 362 3.48 4.95 -24.28
CA ILE A 362 3.46 6.25 -23.60
C ILE A 362 4.81 6.51 -22.96
N VAL A 363 5.38 7.69 -23.22
CA VAL A 363 6.63 8.17 -22.62
C VAL A 363 6.30 9.37 -21.76
N LEU A 364 6.79 9.37 -20.53
CA LEU A 364 6.59 10.42 -19.54
C LEU A 364 7.94 10.82 -18.97
N GLU A 365 8.07 12.08 -18.59
CA GLU A 365 9.25 12.55 -17.87
C GLU A 365 9.42 11.84 -16.52
N ALA A 366 10.68 11.60 -16.13
CA ALA A 366 11.01 11.08 -14.82
C ALA A 366 10.96 12.20 -13.77
N VAL A 367 9.75 12.58 -13.37
CA VAL A 367 9.55 13.62 -12.34
C VAL A 367 10.05 13.09 -11.00
N GLN A 368 11.15 13.65 -10.49
CA GLN A 368 11.55 13.39 -9.10
C GLN A 368 10.39 13.83 -8.18
N PRO A 369 10.00 13.05 -7.15
CA PRO A 369 8.73 13.19 -6.42
C PRO A 369 8.60 14.44 -5.52
N ARG A 370 9.27 15.54 -5.86
CA ARG A 370 9.25 16.78 -5.08
C ARG A 370 8.13 17.75 -5.44
N ILE A 371 7.37 17.52 -6.52
CA ILE A 371 6.38 18.52 -6.98
C ILE A 371 4.95 17.96 -7.15
N TYR A 372 4.75 16.67 -7.51
CA TYR A 372 3.38 16.11 -7.64
C TYR A 372 3.27 14.66 -7.12
N PRO A 373 3.04 14.44 -5.81
CA PRO A 373 2.95 13.09 -5.25
C PRO A 373 1.75 12.27 -5.75
N ARG A 374 0.71 12.91 -6.29
CA ARG A 374 -0.54 12.23 -6.71
C ARG A 374 -0.53 11.70 -8.14
N PHE A 375 0.27 12.28 -9.04
CA PHE A 375 0.31 11.87 -10.45
C PHE A 375 1.16 10.60 -10.64
N ALA A 376 2.29 10.49 -9.94
CA ALA A 376 3.18 9.32 -9.98
C ALA A 376 2.51 8.02 -9.49
N LEU A 377 1.53 8.11 -8.57
CA LEU A 377 0.77 6.95 -8.08
C LEU A 377 -0.30 6.47 -9.07
N ALA A 378 -0.93 7.39 -9.82
CA ALA A 378 -1.93 7.03 -10.81
C ALA A 378 -1.29 6.38 -12.05
N VAL A 379 -0.19 6.94 -12.55
CA VAL A 379 0.51 6.47 -13.75
C VAL A 379 1.24 5.14 -13.53
N ASN A 380 1.85 4.93 -12.35
CA ASN A 380 2.48 3.64 -12.04
C ASN A 380 1.47 2.48 -11.91
N GLY A 381 0.16 2.77 -11.76
CA GLY A 381 -0.90 1.78 -11.84
C GLY A 381 -1.28 1.35 -13.25
N PHE A 382 -0.78 2.03 -14.29
CA PHE A 382 -1.07 1.77 -15.71
C PHE A 382 0.09 1.19 -16.50
N ARG A 383 1.30 1.10 -15.93
CA ARG A 383 2.44 0.42 -16.58
C ARG A 383 2.34 -1.09 -16.53
#